data_AF-A0A2A5BQI6-F1
#
_entry.id   AF-A0A2A5BQI6-F1
#
_cell.length_a   1.000
_cell.length_b   1.000
_cell.length_c   1.000
_cell.angle_alpha   90.00
_cell.angle_beta   90.00
_cell.angle_gamma   90.00
#
_symmetry.space_group_name_H-M   'P 1'
#
loop_
_entity.id
_entity.type
_entity.pdbx_description
1 polymer ?
#
loop_
_entity_poly.entity_id
_entity_poly.type
_entity_poly.pdbx_seq_one_letter_code
_entity_poly.pdbx_strand_id
1 'polypeptide(L)'
;MNQMKSIKGVRQVLEKLAEDNNFTKVPYDLSEIVDILKISWVDEIEISPKVISTDENVVFGRYKRYQLPEVYSSKDCVKIDYASSLNICERRFVIAKELCHIFLHKTNNVSSEQNGLTITEDDLEFLISALSSRGEILSVNKSPAYLCEIVAKHLACELLFPYEFRELYKNKYENNEVPDYELALLFRIPEAVVVQIMSPEYFDFSEGVMKTFNISPIEIT
;
A
#
# COMPACT_ATOMS: atom_id res chain seq x y z
N MET A 1 26.32 -6.60 14.84
CA MET A 1 24.90 -6.22 14.66
C MET A 1 24.75 -5.77 13.22
N ASN A 2 23.98 -6.49 12.40
CA ASN A 2 23.61 -5.97 11.09
C ASN A 2 22.74 -4.73 11.32
N GLN A 3 23.18 -3.56 10.85
CA GLN A 3 22.30 -2.39 10.76
C GLN A 3 21.13 -2.80 9.86
N MET A 4 19.93 -2.96 10.44
CA MET A 4 18.73 -3.13 9.62
C MET A 4 18.58 -1.88 8.76
N LYS A 5 18.58 -2.07 7.45
CA LYS A 5 18.27 -1.00 6.50
C LYS A 5 16.84 -0.55 6.78
N SER A 6 16.62 0.75 6.92
CA SER A 6 15.29 1.34 7.00
C SER A 6 14.41 0.76 5.88
N ILE A 7 13.23 0.27 6.22
CA ILE A 7 12.17 -0.01 5.24
C ILE A 7 11.79 1.32 4.58
N LYS A 8 11.77 1.34 3.25
CA LYS A 8 11.55 2.55 2.45
C LYS A 8 10.29 2.45 1.60
N GLY A 9 9.82 1.24 1.23
CA GLY A 9 8.55 1.07 0.50
C GLY A 9 7.92 -0.32 0.63
N VAL A 10 6.76 -0.50 -0.02
CA VAL A 10 5.92 -1.72 0.07
C VAL A 10 6.69 -2.99 -0.27
N ARG A 11 7.56 -2.97 -1.29
CA ARG A 11 8.31 -4.18 -1.66
C ARG A 11 9.16 -4.74 -0.52
N GLN A 12 9.84 -3.87 0.22
CA GLN A 12 10.67 -4.29 1.34
C GLN A 12 9.83 -4.82 2.51
N VAL A 13 8.58 -4.37 2.64
CA VAL A 13 7.63 -4.99 3.57
C VAL A 13 7.32 -6.42 3.14
N LEU A 14 7.02 -6.63 1.85
CA LEU A 14 6.72 -7.95 1.30
C LEU A 14 7.92 -8.91 1.40
N GLU A 15 9.13 -8.44 1.08
CA GLU A 15 10.37 -9.21 1.25
C GLU A 15 10.57 -9.60 2.71
N LYS A 16 10.31 -8.68 3.66
CA LYS A 16 10.42 -8.97 5.08
C LYS A 16 9.40 -10.00 5.55
N LEU A 17 8.15 -9.91 5.07
CA LEU A 17 7.13 -10.93 5.30
C LEU A 17 7.54 -12.31 4.74
N ALA A 18 8.28 -12.34 3.63
CA ALA A 18 8.80 -13.57 3.04
C ALA A 18 9.95 -14.18 3.85
N GLU A 19 10.91 -13.37 4.30
CA GLU A 19 11.98 -13.81 5.19
C GLU A 19 11.45 -14.44 6.48
N ASP A 20 10.36 -13.89 7.01
CA ASP A 20 9.76 -14.34 8.26
C ASP A 20 8.83 -15.57 8.06
N ASN A 21 8.83 -16.19 6.87
CA ASN A 21 7.95 -17.30 6.45
C ASN A 21 6.45 -16.99 6.55
N ASN A 22 6.08 -15.71 6.48
CA ASN A 22 4.69 -15.26 6.54
C ASN A 22 4.13 -14.91 5.15
N PHE A 23 4.96 -14.89 4.10
CA PHE A 23 4.50 -14.56 2.76
C PHE A 23 3.52 -15.58 2.17
N THR A 24 3.50 -16.82 2.65
CA THR A 24 2.51 -17.84 2.26
C THR A 24 1.19 -17.75 3.05
N LYS A 25 1.14 -16.94 4.12
CA LYS A 25 -0.06 -16.75 4.95
C LYS A 25 -0.93 -15.64 4.35
N VAL A 26 -1.73 -16.00 3.37
CA VAL A 26 -2.78 -15.12 2.85
C VAL A 26 -4.09 -15.32 3.62
N PRO A 27 -4.74 -14.24 4.09
CA PRO A 27 -4.33 -12.84 3.99
C PRO A 27 -3.25 -12.49 5.05
N TYR A 28 -2.30 -11.60 4.71
CA TYR A 28 -1.26 -11.14 5.65
C TYR A 28 -1.85 -10.52 6.91
N ASP A 29 -1.23 -10.66 8.08
CA ASP A 29 -1.72 -9.91 9.24
C ASP A 29 -1.35 -8.42 9.12
N LEU A 30 -2.32 -7.53 9.34
CA LEU A 30 -2.03 -6.09 9.37
C LEU A 30 -1.12 -5.73 10.54
N SER A 31 -1.18 -6.46 11.67
CA SER A 31 -0.28 -6.19 12.79
C SER A 31 1.18 -6.47 12.42
N GLU A 32 1.44 -7.52 11.65
CA GLU A 32 2.80 -7.83 11.17
C GLU A 32 3.31 -6.74 10.23
N ILE A 33 2.47 -6.26 9.31
CA ILE A 33 2.80 -5.11 8.45
C ILE A 33 3.13 -3.88 9.30
N VAL A 34 2.30 -3.57 10.31
CA VAL A 34 2.53 -2.45 11.23
C VAL A 34 3.85 -2.59 11.98
N ASP A 35 4.16 -3.80 12.46
CA ASP A 35 5.39 -4.04 13.20
C ASP A 35 6.63 -3.92 12.29
N ILE A 36 6.57 -4.38 11.04
CA ILE A 36 7.62 -4.15 10.04
C ILE A 36 7.78 -2.65 9.78
N LEU A 37 6.68 -1.90 9.68
CA LEU A 37 6.70 -0.46 9.46
C LEU A 37 7.32 0.30 10.63
N LYS A 38 7.17 -0.17 11.88
CA LYS A 38 7.85 0.43 13.05
C LYS A 38 9.37 0.27 13.00
N ILE A 39 9.90 -0.66 12.20
CA ILE A 39 11.35 -0.80 11.97
C ILE A 39 11.88 0.31 11.03
N SER A 40 10.99 1.13 10.46
CA SER A 40 11.36 2.29 9.66
C SER A 40 11.71 3.51 10.54
N TRP A 41 11.16 4.67 10.22
CA TRP A 41 11.35 5.94 10.90
C TRP A 41 10.19 6.31 11.83
N VAL A 42 9.16 5.46 11.94
CA VAL A 42 7.97 5.69 12.76
C VAL A 42 8.10 4.93 14.07
N ASP A 43 8.08 5.64 15.20
CA ASP A 43 8.21 5.03 16.53
C ASP A 43 6.90 4.36 16.97
N GLU A 44 5.75 4.95 16.62
CA GLU A 44 4.44 4.48 17.05
C GLU A 44 3.38 4.62 15.95
N ILE A 45 2.55 3.59 15.79
CA ILE A 45 1.41 3.58 14.87
C ILE A 45 0.16 3.23 15.68
N GLU A 46 -0.74 4.20 15.84
CA GLU A 46 -2.05 4.02 16.45
C GLU A 46 -3.10 3.80 15.36
N ILE A 47 -3.92 2.75 15.47
CA ILE A 47 -5.03 2.49 14.55
C ILE A 47 -6.33 2.47 15.34
N SER A 48 -7.28 3.34 15.01
CA SER A 48 -8.52 3.46 15.78
C SER A 48 -9.76 3.66 14.90
N PRO A 49 -10.90 3.02 15.22
CA PRO A 49 -12.17 3.32 14.57
C PRO A 49 -12.67 4.71 15.01
N LYS A 50 -13.30 5.44 14.09
CA LYS A 50 -14.01 6.69 14.39
C LYS A 50 -15.40 6.70 13.78
N VAL A 51 -16.32 7.31 14.52
CA VAL A 51 -17.58 7.78 13.97
C VAL A 51 -17.28 9.08 13.23
N ILE A 52 -17.29 9.01 11.90
CA ILE A 52 -17.05 10.17 11.03
C ILE A 52 -18.45 10.69 10.66
N SER A 53 -18.79 11.92 11.08
CA SER A 53 -20.13 12.46 10.85
C SER A 53 -20.38 12.67 9.37
N THR A 54 -21.56 12.25 8.92
CA THR A 54 -21.98 12.13 7.53
C THR A 54 -22.44 13.45 6.89
N ASP A 55 -21.85 14.58 7.27
CA ASP A 55 -22.11 15.83 6.55
C ASP A 55 -21.24 15.85 5.29
N GLU A 56 -21.82 15.24 4.25
CA GLU A 56 -21.58 15.43 2.81
C GLU A 56 -20.23 15.00 2.20
N ASN A 57 -19.25 14.55 2.99
CA ASN A 57 -18.03 13.92 2.45
C ASN A 57 -17.66 12.67 3.24
N VAL A 58 -17.91 11.48 2.68
CA VAL A 58 -17.64 10.21 3.35
C VAL A 58 -16.13 9.94 3.35
N VAL A 59 -15.45 10.45 4.38
CA VAL A 59 -14.05 10.10 4.66
C VAL A 59 -14.04 8.71 5.27
N PHE A 60 -13.47 7.73 4.57
CA PHE A 60 -13.38 6.35 5.06
C PHE A 60 -12.14 6.08 5.90
N GLY A 61 -11.06 6.81 5.65
CA GLY A 61 -9.77 6.69 6.33
C GLY A 61 -9.08 8.03 6.48
N ARG A 62 -8.20 8.15 7.48
CA ARG A 62 -7.37 9.34 7.68
C ARG A 62 -6.03 8.97 8.30
N TYR A 63 -4.97 9.28 7.58
CA TYR A 63 -3.60 9.35 8.08
C TYR A 63 -3.31 10.69 8.77
N LYS A 64 -2.71 10.64 9.97
CA LYS A 64 -2.18 11.81 10.68
C LYS A 64 -0.81 11.50 11.26
N ARG A 65 0.21 12.24 10.86
CA ARG A 65 1.52 12.25 11.52
C ARG A 65 1.58 13.35 12.57
N TYR A 66 2.26 13.09 13.68
CA TYR A 66 2.57 14.07 14.70
C TYR A 66 3.85 13.67 15.44
N GLN A 67 4.50 14.64 16.09
CA GLN A 67 5.63 14.37 16.95
C GLN A 67 5.22 14.53 18.41
N LEU A 68 5.52 13.52 19.23
CA LEU A 68 5.35 13.60 20.67
C LEU A 68 6.66 14.08 21.30
N PRO A 69 6.65 15.18 22.07
CA PRO A 69 7.84 15.65 22.77
C PRO A 69 8.19 14.68 23.90
N GLU A 70 9.46 14.31 23.98
CA GLU A 70 10.06 13.60 25.12
C GLU A 70 11.11 14.49 25.79
N VAL A 71 11.57 14.09 26.97
CA VAL A 71 12.50 14.89 27.79
C VAL A 71 13.80 15.24 27.05
N TYR A 72 14.28 14.34 26.18
CA TYR A 72 15.53 14.52 25.44
C TYR A 72 15.42 14.22 23.94
N SER A 73 14.21 13.99 23.44
CA SER A 73 13.94 13.50 22.08
C SER A 73 12.54 13.89 21.62
N SER A 74 12.20 13.55 20.38
CA SER A 74 10.82 13.54 19.89
C SER A 74 10.54 12.17 19.30
N LYS A 75 9.34 11.64 19.53
CA LYS A 75 8.85 10.43 18.86
C LYS A 75 8.04 10.80 17.63
N ASP A 76 8.34 10.17 16.51
CA ASP A 76 7.55 10.26 15.28
C ASP A 76 6.39 9.26 15.35
N CYS A 77 5.18 9.79 15.49
CA CYS A 77 3.97 9.01 15.68
C CYS A 77 3.04 9.16 14.47
N VAL A 78 2.36 8.06 14.13
CA VAL A 78 1.32 8.01 13.11
C VAL A 78 0.02 7.55 13.76
N LYS A 79 -1.08 8.23 13.43
CA LYS A 79 -2.44 7.81 13.76
C LYS A 79 -3.22 7.56 12.48
N ILE A 80 -3.85 6.41 12.41
CA ILE A 80 -4.76 6.01 11.34
C ILE A 80 -6.16 5.87 11.93
N ASP A 81 -7.06 6.73 11.48
CA ASP A 81 -8.47 6.62 11.79
C ASP A 81 -9.20 5.97 10.61
N TYR A 82 -10.21 5.13 10.88
CA TYR A 82 -11.10 4.58 9.84
C TYR A 82 -12.57 4.63 10.26
N ALA A 83 -13.47 4.70 9.28
CA ALA A 83 -14.91 4.74 9.53
C ALA A 83 -15.39 3.43 10.17
N SER A 84 -16.04 3.53 11.33
CA SER A 84 -16.52 2.36 12.08
C SER A 84 -17.61 1.55 11.37
N SER A 85 -18.28 2.15 10.38
CA SER A 85 -19.34 1.53 9.58
C SER A 85 -18.82 0.54 8.52
N LEU A 86 -17.51 0.52 8.27
CA LEU A 86 -16.90 -0.35 7.26
C LEU A 86 -16.91 -1.82 7.69
N ASN A 87 -17.16 -2.69 6.73
CA ASN A 87 -17.02 -4.14 6.91
C ASN A 87 -15.53 -4.53 7.04
N ILE A 88 -15.27 -5.81 7.33
CA ILE A 88 -13.90 -6.28 7.60
C ILE A 88 -12.94 -6.10 6.41
N CYS A 89 -13.39 -6.34 5.18
CA CYS A 89 -12.59 -6.21 3.97
C CYS A 89 -12.32 -4.74 3.64
N GLU A 90 -13.35 -3.89 3.73
CA GLU A 90 -13.22 -2.45 3.53
C GLU A 90 -12.28 -1.81 4.56
N ARG A 91 -12.46 -2.16 5.83
CA ARG A 91 -11.60 -1.70 6.92
C ARG A 91 -10.14 -2.06 6.67
N ARG A 92 -9.88 -3.31 6.30
CA ARG A 92 -8.53 -3.79 6.02
C ARG A 92 -7.89 -3.02 4.87
N PHE A 93 -8.62 -2.82 3.78
CA PHE A 93 -8.14 -2.07 2.63
C PHE A 93 -7.87 -0.60 2.97
N VAL A 94 -8.79 0.05 3.68
CA VAL A 94 -8.61 1.45 4.12
C VAL A 94 -7.39 1.59 5.01
N ILE A 95 -7.23 0.74 6.03
CA ILE A 95 -6.05 0.79 6.92
C ILE A 95 -4.77 0.61 6.12
N ALA A 96 -4.72 -0.36 5.19
CA ALA A 96 -3.54 -0.58 4.35
C ALA A 96 -3.22 0.64 3.48
N LYS A 97 -4.24 1.27 2.88
CA LYS A 97 -4.08 2.53 2.13
C LYS A 97 -3.50 3.63 3.00
N GLU A 98 -4.03 3.81 4.21
CA GLU A 98 -3.53 4.84 5.13
C GLU A 98 -2.10 4.54 5.62
N LEU A 99 -1.73 3.26 5.80
CA LEU A 99 -0.35 2.86 6.10
C LEU A 99 0.61 3.22 4.96
N CYS A 100 0.18 3.10 3.70
CA CYS A 100 1.01 3.45 2.55
C CYS A 100 1.39 4.94 2.51
N HIS A 101 0.63 5.85 3.15
CA HIS A 101 1.03 7.25 3.28
C HIS A 101 2.31 7.45 4.10
N ILE A 102 2.72 6.48 4.93
CA ILE A 102 4.03 6.52 5.62
C ILE A 102 5.17 6.59 4.59
N PHE A 103 5.08 5.86 3.48
CA PHE A 103 6.11 5.90 2.44
C PHE A 103 6.09 7.20 1.66
N LEU A 104 4.89 7.73 1.40
CA LEU A 104 4.67 8.93 0.59
C LEU A 104 4.96 10.23 1.35
N HIS A 105 4.91 10.23 2.69
CA HIS A 105 5.11 11.44 3.47
C HIS A 105 6.60 11.82 3.59
N LYS A 106 7.53 10.88 3.38
CA LYS A 106 8.98 11.11 3.47
C LYS A 106 9.58 11.77 2.22
N THR A 107 8.87 11.72 1.09
CA THR A 107 9.36 12.21 -0.20
C THR A 107 9.48 13.75 -0.24
N ASN A 108 8.74 14.47 0.60
CA ASN A 108 8.73 15.94 0.62
C ASN A 108 9.87 16.59 1.43
N ASN A 109 10.73 15.82 2.13
CA ASN A 109 11.72 16.38 3.07
C ASN A 109 13.12 15.75 2.99
N VAL A 110 13.40 14.80 2.09
CA VAL A 110 14.70 14.10 2.07
C VAL A 110 15.42 14.34 0.75
N SER A 111 16.48 15.13 0.84
CA SER A 111 17.55 15.25 -0.16
C SER A 111 18.07 13.87 -0.55
N SER A 112 17.83 13.48 -1.82
CA SER A 112 18.67 12.63 -2.66
C SER A 112 19.73 11.78 -1.96
N GLU A 113 19.39 10.58 -1.46
CA GLU A 113 20.38 9.50 -1.28
C GLU A 113 19.75 8.09 -1.12
N GLN A 114 19.89 7.33 -2.20
CA GLN A 114 20.13 5.88 -2.36
C GLN A 114 19.31 4.81 -1.61
N ASN A 115 18.75 3.91 -2.43
CA ASN A 115 18.52 2.46 -2.24
C ASN A 115 17.49 2.00 -1.20
N GLY A 116 16.27 1.87 -1.71
CA GLY A 116 15.06 1.33 -1.11
C GLY A 116 13.95 2.35 -1.38
N LEU A 117 12.79 1.87 -1.81
CA LEU A 117 11.63 2.57 -2.42
C LEU A 117 11.08 3.77 -1.63
N THR A 118 11.89 4.78 -1.35
CA THR A 118 11.37 6.13 -1.12
C THR A 118 10.98 6.53 -2.53
N ILE A 119 9.68 6.55 -2.83
CA ILE A 119 9.19 6.94 -4.16
C ILE A 119 9.82 8.31 -4.43
N THR A 120 10.83 8.37 -5.27
CA THR A 120 11.47 9.64 -5.63
C THR A 120 10.43 10.49 -6.37
N GLU A 121 10.67 11.79 -6.50
CA GLU A 121 9.81 12.61 -7.37
C GLU A 121 9.72 11.99 -8.77
N ASP A 122 10.82 11.45 -9.30
CA ASP A 122 10.87 10.73 -10.57
C ASP A 122 10.05 9.43 -10.58
N ASP A 123 10.07 8.63 -9.50
CA ASP A 123 9.25 7.41 -9.40
C ASP A 123 7.76 7.75 -9.29
N LEU A 124 7.44 8.84 -8.58
CA LEU A 124 6.08 9.36 -8.44
C LEU A 124 5.59 9.86 -9.80
N GLU A 125 6.41 10.64 -10.51
CA GLU A 125 6.14 11.11 -11.86
C GLU A 125 5.99 9.96 -12.86
N PHE A 126 6.80 8.91 -12.74
CA PHE A 126 6.66 7.70 -13.56
C PHE A 126 5.33 6.99 -13.28
N LEU A 127 4.99 6.77 -12.00
CA LEU A 127 3.72 6.17 -11.60
C LEU A 127 2.54 7.01 -12.10
N ILE A 128 2.59 8.34 -11.93
CA ILE A 128 1.58 9.27 -12.42
C ILE A 128 1.49 9.20 -13.95
N SER A 129 2.62 9.17 -14.66
CA SER A 129 2.68 9.09 -16.12
C SER A 129 2.08 7.78 -16.62
N ALA A 130 2.43 6.65 -16.00
CA ALA A 130 1.87 5.34 -16.28
C ALA A 130 0.34 5.33 -16.08
N LEU A 131 -0.14 5.84 -14.96
CA LEU A 131 -1.58 5.96 -14.67
C LEU A 131 -2.30 6.95 -15.60
N SER A 132 -1.62 8.02 -16.03
CA SER A 132 -2.15 9.01 -16.97
C SER A 132 -2.30 8.41 -18.38
N SER A 133 -1.31 7.64 -18.84
CA SER A 133 -1.35 6.94 -20.14
C SER A 133 -2.51 5.96 -20.27
N ARG A 134 -3.08 5.52 -19.15
CA ARG A 134 -4.20 4.58 -19.05
C ARG A 134 -5.56 5.26 -18.92
N GLY A 135 -5.58 6.59 -18.88
CA GLY A 135 -6.81 7.34 -18.68
C GLY A 135 -7.38 7.24 -17.26
N GLU A 136 -6.60 6.81 -16.26
CA GLU A 136 -7.03 6.87 -14.85
C GLU A 136 -6.85 8.28 -14.28
N ILE A 137 -5.94 9.07 -14.86
CA ILE A 137 -5.68 10.46 -14.52
C ILE A 137 -6.05 11.33 -15.73
N LEU A 138 -7.34 11.65 -15.88
CA LEU A 138 -7.88 12.33 -17.06
C LEU A 138 -7.64 13.85 -17.15
N SER A 139 -6.75 14.46 -16.37
CA SER A 139 -6.46 15.90 -16.59
C SER A 139 -5.14 16.39 -16.00
N VAL A 140 -4.57 17.37 -16.71
CA VAL A 140 -3.29 18.07 -16.44
C VAL A 140 -3.33 18.94 -15.16
N ASN A 141 -4.37 18.88 -14.32
CA ASN A 141 -4.56 19.77 -13.16
C ASN A 141 -5.02 19.03 -11.89
N LYS A 142 -4.49 17.84 -11.60
CA LYS A 142 -4.76 17.18 -10.32
C LYS A 142 -3.83 17.73 -9.23
N SER A 143 -4.36 17.94 -8.03
CA SER A 143 -3.53 18.38 -6.90
C SER A 143 -2.56 17.26 -6.47
N PRO A 144 -1.37 17.59 -5.93
CA PRO A 144 -0.45 16.60 -5.39
C PRO A 144 -1.11 15.67 -4.34
N ALA A 145 -2.05 16.21 -3.55
CA ALA A 145 -2.84 15.42 -2.61
C ALA A 145 -3.67 14.33 -3.30
N TYR A 146 -4.31 14.65 -4.43
CA TYR A 146 -5.09 13.67 -5.20
C TYR A 146 -4.20 12.56 -5.77
N LEU A 147 -3.01 12.91 -6.27
CA LEU A 147 -2.06 11.93 -6.80
C LEU A 147 -1.51 11.03 -5.68
N CYS A 148 -1.24 11.59 -4.50
CA CYS A 148 -0.84 10.85 -3.31
C CYS A 148 -1.90 9.81 -2.90
N GLU A 149 -3.19 10.16 -2.94
CA GLU A 149 -4.28 9.21 -2.66
C GLU A 149 -4.35 8.07 -3.68
N ILE A 150 -4.17 8.37 -4.98
CA ILE A 150 -4.13 7.34 -6.02
C ILE A 150 -2.96 6.39 -5.77
N VAL A 151 -1.76 6.93 -5.56
CA VAL A 151 -0.56 6.12 -5.34
C VAL A 151 -0.69 5.28 -4.08
N ALA A 152 -1.20 5.84 -2.98
CA ALA A 152 -1.48 5.08 -1.76
C ALA A 152 -2.45 3.92 -2.00
N LYS A 153 -3.47 4.13 -2.85
CA LYS A 153 -4.41 3.07 -3.26
C LYS A 153 -3.70 1.94 -4.01
N HIS A 154 -2.87 2.24 -5.01
CA HIS A 154 -2.12 1.21 -5.74
C HIS A 154 -1.13 0.47 -4.84
N LEU A 155 -0.43 1.19 -3.95
CA LEU A 155 0.46 0.58 -2.97
C LEU A 155 -0.29 -0.37 -2.02
N ALA A 156 -1.50 -0.02 -1.61
CA ALA A 156 -2.33 -0.90 -0.78
C ALA A 156 -2.76 -2.17 -1.54
N CYS A 157 -3.06 -2.05 -2.83
CA CYS A 157 -3.34 -3.20 -3.69
C CYS A 157 -2.15 -4.16 -3.73
N GLU A 158 -0.94 -3.64 -4.02
CA GLU A 158 0.28 -4.48 -4.06
C GLU A 158 0.65 -5.04 -2.69
N LEU A 159 0.35 -4.32 -1.60
CA LEU A 159 0.61 -4.79 -0.25
C LEU A 159 -0.34 -5.93 0.17
N LEU A 160 -1.61 -5.87 -0.22
CA LEU A 160 -2.64 -6.82 0.22
C LEU A 160 -2.84 -8.00 -0.74
N PHE A 161 -2.60 -7.81 -2.03
CA PHE A 161 -2.66 -8.85 -3.05
C PHE A 161 -1.52 -8.63 -4.06
N PRO A 162 -0.28 -9.00 -3.67
CA PRO A 162 0.91 -8.77 -4.48
C PRO A 162 0.82 -9.40 -5.87
N TYR A 163 1.56 -8.81 -6.82
CA TYR A 163 1.67 -9.31 -8.18
C TYR A 163 1.95 -10.82 -8.26
N GLU A 164 2.86 -11.35 -7.45
CA GLU A 164 3.21 -12.77 -7.49
C GLU A 164 2.03 -13.68 -7.15
N PHE A 165 1.19 -13.28 -6.19
CA PHE A 165 -0.02 -14.00 -5.87
C PHE A 165 -1.03 -13.89 -7.01
N ARG A 166 -1.18 -12.70 -7.60
CA ARG A 166 -2.13 -12.49 -8.71
C ARG A 166 -1.76 -13.35 -9.92
N GLU A 167 -0.47 -13.51 -10.23
CA GLU A 167 -0.02 -14.40 -11.30
C GLU A 167 -0.47 -15.87 -11.10
N LEU A 168 -0.46 -16.37 -9.87
CA LEU A 168 -0.91 -17.73 -9.56
C LEU A 168 -2.41 -17.96 -9.87
N TYR A 169 -3.22 -16.91 -9.77
CA TYR A 169 -4.67 -16.98 -10.02
C TYR A 169 -5.05 -16.54 -11.43
N LYS A 170 -4.16 -15.88 -12.18
CA LYS A 170 -4.47 -15.25 -13.48
C LYS A 170 -5.22 -16.17 -14.44
N ASN A 171 -4.66 -17.34 -14.76
CA ASN A 171 -5.28 -18.26 -15.72
C ASN A 171 -6.65 -18.77 -15.24
N LYS A 172 -6.78 -19.07 -13.95
CA LYS A 172 -8.06 -19.54 -13.37
C LYS A 172 -9.11 -18.43 -13.39
N TYR A 173 -8.68 -17.21 -13.08
CA TYR A 173 -9.52 -16.03 -13.10
C TYR A 173 -10.03 -15.71 -14.51
N GLU A 174 -9.15 -15.69 -15.51
CA GLU A 174 -9.50 -15.46 -16.93
C GLU A 174 -10.46 -16.53 -17.48
N ASN A 175 -10.35 -17.78 -16.99
CA ASN A 175 -11.24 -18.87 -17.34
C ASN A 175 -12.55 -18.90 -16.51
N ASN A 176 -12.78 -17.93 -15.63
CA ASN A 176 -13.90 -17.88 -14.68
C ASN A 176 -13.98 -19.10 -13.74
N GLU A 177 -12.86 -19.75 -13.45
CA GLU A 177 -12.77 -20.87 -12.50
C GLU A 177 -12.74 -20.39 -11.05
N VAL A 178 -12.32 -19.14 -10.81
CA VAL A 178 -12.32 -18.49 -9.49
C VAL A 178 -12.99 -17.12 -9.63
N PRO A 179 -14.20 -16.93 -9.06
CA PRO A 179 -14.94 -15.67 -9.16
C PRO A 179 -14.32 -14.58 -8.27
N ASP A 180 -14.64 -13.31 -8.58
CA ASP A 180 -14.17 -12.12 -7.84
C ASP A 180 -14.38 -12.25 -6.33
N TYR A 181 -15.57 -12.69 -5.94
CA TYR A 181 -15.97 -12.86 -4.55
C TYR A 181 -15.08 -13.86 -3.79
N GLU A 182 -14.64 -14.95 -4.43
CA GLU A 182 -13.77 -15.94 -3.78
C GLU A 182 -12.38 -15.37 -3.50
N LEU A 183 -11.79 -14.64 -4.46
CA LEU A 183 -10.53 -13.94 -4.24
C LEU A 183 -10.67 -12.83 -3.20
N ALA A 184 -11.78 -12.09 -3.21
CA ALA A 184 -12.07 -11.05 -2.23
C ALA A 184 -12.09 -11.60 -0.80
N LEU A 185 -12.71 -12.77 -0.59
CA LEU A 185 -12.72 -13.46 0.69
C LEU A 185 -11.32 -13.99 1.07
N LEU A 186 -10.60 -14.59 0.12
CA LEU A 186 -9.29 -15.18 0.35
C LEU A 186 -8.27 -14.12 0.82
N PHE A 187 -8.21 -12.98 0.13
CA PHE A 187 -7.29 -11.89 0.45
C PHE A 187 -7.87 -10.88 1.46
N ARG A 188 -9.15 -11.04 1.83
CA ARG A 188 -9.92 -10.14 2.69
C ARG A 188 -9.89 -8.69 2.20
N ILE A 189 -10.10 -8.48 0.90
CA ILE A 189 -10.17 -7.15 0.27
C ILE A 189 -11.56 -6.95 -0.38
N PRO A 190 -11.98 -5.70 -0.67
CA PRO A 190 -13.24 -5.47 -1.35
C PRO A 190 -13.27 -6.10 -2.75
N GLU A 191 -14.42 -6.64 -3.14
CA GLU A 191 -14.61 -7.28 -4.46
C GLU A 191 -14.32 -6.33 -5.62
N ALA A 192 -14.74 -5.07 -5.52
CA ALA A 192 -14.42 -4.05 -6.51
C ALA A 192 -12.90 -3.81 -6.68
N VAL A 193 -12.11 -4.03 -5.64
CA VAL A 193 -10.64 -3.96 -5.72
C VAL A 193 -10.10 -5.17 -6.47
N VAL A 194 -10.63 -6.38 -6.24
CA VAL A 194 -10.27 -7.59 -7.00
C VAL A 194 -10.49 -7.39 -8.49
N VAL A 195 -11.69 -6.95 -8.88
CA VAL A 195 -12.05 -6.67 -10.29
C VAL A 195 -11.04 -5.70 -10.92
N GLN A 196 -10.68 -4.65 -10.17
CA GLN A 196 -9.71 -3.68 -10.66
C GLN A 196 -8.30 -4.28 -10.85
N ILE A 197 -7.78 -5.01 -9.86
CA ILE A 197 -6.37 -5.44 -9.85
C ILE A 197 -6.10 -6.72 -10.63
N MET A 198 -7.15 -7.49 -10.92
CA MET A 198 -7.11 -8.66 -11.79
C MET A 198 -7.40 -8.30 -13.26
N SER A 199 -7.71 -7.04 -13.57
CA SER A 199 -7.91 -6.59 -14.96
C SER A 199 -6.59 -6.73 -15.76
N PRO A 200 -6.67 -7.04 -17.07
CA PRO A 200 -5.49 -7.11 -17.92
C PRO A 200 -4.64 -5.84 -17.87
N GLU A 201 -5.31 -4.68 -17.84
CA GLU A 201 -4.66 -3.39 -17.72
C GLU A 201 -3.82 -3.36 -16.44
N TYR A 202 -4.42 -3.62 -15.28
CA TYR A 202 -3.69 -3.53 -14.03
C TYR A 202 -2.53 -4.53 -13.96
N PHE A 203 -2.65 -5.72 -14.54
CA PHE A 203 -1.52 -6.66 -14.68
C PHE A 203 -0.36 -6.06 -15.47
N ASP A 204 -0.63 -5.49 -16.64
CA ASP A 204 0.40 -4.84 -17.47
C ASP A 204 1.06 -3.66 -16.73
N PHE A 205 0.31 -2.97 -15.86
CA PHE A 205 0.83 -1.88 -15.03
C PHE A 205 1.85 -2.42 -14.03
N SER A 206 1.44 -3.40 -13.23
CA SER A 206 2.29 -4.00 -12.20
C SER A 206 3.53 -4.63 -12.84
N GLU A 207 3.39 -5.34 -13.96
CA GLU A 207 4.52 -5.94 -14.67
C GLU A 207 5.49 -4.86 -15.19
N GLY A 208 4.96 -3.78 -15.76
CA GLY A 208 5.75 -2.62 -16.20
C GLY A 208 6.54 -1.97 -15.06
N VAL A 209 5.90 -1.76 -13.91
CA VAL A 209 6.55 -1.25 -12.70
C VAL A 209 7.67 -2.19 -12.24
N MET A 210 7.40 -3.50 -12.15
CA MET A 210 8.39 -4.50 -11.75
C MET A 210 9.62 -4.50 -12.66
N LYS A 211 9.41 -4.41 -13.98
CA LYS A 211 10.50 -4.34 -14.98
C LYS A 211 11.30 -3.05 -14.88
N THR A 212 10.64 -1.89 -14.80
CA THR A 212 11.29 -0.57 -14.72
C THR A 212 12.22 -0.47 -13.53
N PHE A 213 11.79 -0.99 -12.37
CA PHE A 213 12.56 -0.92 -11.14
C PHE A 213 13.47 -2.14 -10.90
N ASN A 214 13.60 -3.03 -11.89
CA ASN A 214 14.38 -4.27 -11.81
C ASN A 214 14.05 -5.08 -10.53
N ILE A 215 12.77 -5.15 -10.18
CA ILE A 215 12.30 -5.87 -9.00
C ILE A 215 12.14 -7.34 -9.38
N SER A 216 12.96 -8.21 -8.80
CA SER A 216 12.82 -9.66 -8.97
C SER A 216 11.57 -10.15 -8.24
N PRO A 217 10.75 -11.04 -8.83
CA PRO A 217 9.59 -11.64 -8.13
C PRO A 217 9.98 -12.32 -6.81
N ILE A 218 9.09 -12.29 -5.81
CA ILE A 218 9.29 -13.06 -4.58
C ILE A 218 8.93 -14.52 -4.90
N GLU A 219 9.86 -15.43 -4.66
CA GLU A 219 9.58 -16.85 -4.81
C GLU A 219 8.53 -17.28 -3.78
N ILE A 220 7.38 -17.74 -4.27
CA ILE A 220 6.34 -18.37 -3.45
C ILE A 220 6.72 -19.85 -3.35
N THR A 221 7.15 -20.28 -2.16
CA THR A 221 7.51 -21.68 -1.85
C THR A 221 6.36 -22.45 -1.23
#